data_AF-A0A7L3LAT6-F1
#
_entry.id   AF-A0A7L3LAT6-F1
#
_cell.length_a   1.000
_cell.length_b   1.000
_cell.length_c   1.000
_cell.angle_alpha   90.00
_cell.angle_beta   90.00
_cell.angle_gamma   90.00
#
_symmetry.space_group_name_H-M   'P 1'
#
loop_
_entity.id
_entity.type
_entity.pdbx_description
1 polymer ?
#
loop_
_entity_poly.entity_id
_entity_poly.type
_entity_poly.pdbx_seq_one_letter_code
_entity_poly.pdbx_strand_id
1 'polypeptide(L)'
;QVCHGLRTPQLPIWLCSLCGRHSVLFGTDRQLLSDWKMERVFHLYFYTGQWEQTKTAHLTIDTHSHPWEEDLCKDTSSPGKKHPPLEMAIRTKWAGATVSWNGTEPFF
;
A
#
# COMPACT_ATOMS: atom_id res chain seq x y z
N GLN A 1 8.93 20.19 -14.40
CA GLN A 1 10.22 19.85 -13.77
C GLN A 1 10.02 18.55 -12.99
N VAL A 2 10.53 17.43 -13.51
CA VAL A 2 10.44 16.12 -12.85
C VAL A 2 11.75 15.94 -12.07
N CYS A 3 11.70 15.83 -10.76
CA CYS A 3 12.90 15.55 -9.97
C CYS A 3 13.41 14.14 -10.29
N HIS A 4 14.51 14.05 -11.04
CA HIS A 4 15.29 12.82 -11.17
C HIS A 4 15.84 12.45 -9.79
N GLY A 5 15.34 11.35 -9.22
CA GLY A 5 15.80 10.82 -7.94
C GLY A 5 15.08 11.41 -6.73
N LEU A 6 13.79 11.10 -6.56
CA LEU A 6 13.30 10.89 -5.20
C LEU A 6 14.15 9.73 -4.65
N ARG A 7 15.12 10.04 -3.78
CA ARG A 7 15.94 9.00 -3.15
C ARG A 7 14.99 7.96 -2.58
N THR A 8 15.08 6.71 -3.06
CA THR A 8 14.39 5.60 -2.41
C THR A 8 14.73 5.68 -0.93
N PRO A 9 13.73 5.77 -0.02
CA PRO A 9 14.03 5.93 1.38
C PRO A 9 14.86 4.73 1.84
N GLN A 10 15.89 4.97 2.67
CA GLN A 10 16.76 3.90 3.16
C GLN A 10 16.02 2.91 4.06
N LEU A 11 14.92 3.36 4.66
CA LEU A 11 14.04 2.56 5.48
C LEU A 11 12.67 2.48 4.80
N PRO A 12 11.95 1.36 4.93
CA PRO A 12 10.60 1.24 4.42
C PRO A 12 9.62 2.00 5.32
N ILE A 13 9.73 3.32 5.40
CA ILE A 13 8.86 4.18 6.21
C ILE A 13 8.38 5.32 5.32
N TRP A 14 7.07 5.51 5.27
CA TRP A 14 6.40 6.53 4.47
C TRP A 14 5.43 7.33 5.35
N LEU A 15 5.43 8.65 5.16
CA LEU A 15 4.37 9.51 5.62
C LEU A 15 3.31 9.58 4.52
N CYS A 16 2.07 9.26 4.87
CA CYS A 16 0.94 9.22 3.95
C CYS A 16 -0.03 10.36 4.30
N SER A 17 -0.37 11.19 3.31
CA SER A 17 -1.45 12.17 3.41
C SER A 17 -2.65 11.65 2.62
N LEU A 18 -3.57 10.99 3.32
CA LEU A 18 -4.74 10.32 2.72
C LEU A 18 -6.00 10.99 3.26
N CYS A 19 -6.90 11.40 2.36
CA CYS A 19 -8.19 12.03 2.73
C CYS A 19 -8.07 13.20 3.74
N GLY A 20 -7.00 14.01 3.63
CA GLY A 20 -6.76 15.14 4.54
C GLY A 20 -6.22 14.77 5.92
N ARG A 21 -5.87 13.49 6.15
CA ARG A 21 -5.25 13.00 7.39
C ARG A 21 -3.82 12.54 7.13
N HIS A 22 -2.96 12.74 8.12
CA HIS A 22 -1.58 12.24 8.12
C HIS A 22 -1.53 10.87 8.80
N SER A 23 -0.74 9.97 8.23
CA SER A 23 -0.58 8.60 8.69
C SER A 23 0.82 8.10 8.37
N VAL A 24 1.21 6.98 8.98
CA VAL A 24 2.49 6.33 8.74
C VAL A 24 2.23 4.94 8.18
N LEU A 25 2.88 4.63 7.06
CA LEU A 25 2.97 3.29 6.50
C LEU A 25 4.42 2.82 6.64
N PHE A 26 4.65 1.62 7.14
CA PHE A 26 6.02 1.13 7.30
C PHE A 26 6.15 -0.40 7.20
N GLY A 27 7.29 -0.85 6.70
CA GLY A 27 7.75 -2.23 6.82
C GLY A 27 8.70 -2.39 8.01
N THR A 28 8.83 -3.60 8.51
CA THR A 28 9.78 -3.93 9.60
C THR A 28 11.10 -4.49 9.07
N ASP A 29 11.11 -5.02 7.84
CA ASP A 29 12.33 -5.49 7.18
C ASP A 29 13.07 -4.35 6.49
N ARG A 30 14.26 -4.03 6.99
CA ARG A 30 15.14 -2.99 6.44
C ARG A 30 15.60 -3.30 5.02
N GLN A 31 15.60 -4.58 4.62
CA GLN A 31 16.05 -5.01 3.30
C GLN A 31 14.96 -4.87 2.23
N LEU A 32 13.71 -4.59 2.63
CA LEU A 32 12.55 -4.52 1.73
C LEU A 32 12.78 -3.66 0.48
N LEU A 33 13.50 -2.54 0.61
CA LEU A 33 13.73 -1.61 -0.50
C LEU A 33 15.07 -1.82 -1.21
N SER A 34 15.90 -2.76 -0.76
CA SER A 34 17.24 -3.05 -1.30
C SER A 34 17.38 -4.46 -1.87
N ASP A 35 16.48 -5.37 -1.53
CA ASP A 35 16.45 -6.74 -2.05
C ASP A 35 15.14 -6.98 -2.80
N TRP A 36 15.22 -7.10 -4.12
CA TRP A 36 14.09 -7.36 -4.99
C TRP A 36 13.34 -8.65 -4.62
N LYS A 37 14.01 -9.64 -3.99
CA LYS A 37 13.34 -10.87 -3.53
C LYS A 37 12.41 -10.58 -2.36
N MET A 38 12.84 -9.72 -1.44
CA MET A 38 12.02 -9.28 -0.32
C MET A 38 10.85 -8.41 -0.78
N GLU A 39 11.02 -7.69 -1.89
CA GLU A 39 9.97 -6.86 -2.50
C GLU A 39 8.89 -7.67 -3.25
N ARG A 40 9.00 -9.00 -3.37
CA ARG A 40 7.99 -9.85 -4.01
C ARG A 40 6.73 -10.00 -3.16
N VAL A 41 6.89 -10.44 -1.92
CA VAL A 41 5.81 -10.61 -0.95
C VAL A 41 6.31 -10.18 0.42
N PHE A 42 5.65 -9.19 1.02
CA PHE A 42 6.09 -8.60 2.28
C PHE A 42 4.93 -8.01 3.08
N HIS A 43 5.25 -7.59 4.29
CA HIS A 43 4.28 -7.00 5.20
C HIS A 43 4.51 -5.49 5.39
N LEU A 44 3.40 -4.76 5.42
CA LEU A 44 3.38 -3.37 5.83
C LEU A 44 2.42 -3.19 7.01
N TYR A 45 2.70 -2.17 7.81
CA TYR A 45 1.90 -1.75 8.94
C TYR A 45 1.43 -0.32 8.69
N PHE A 46 0.13 -0.09 8.89
CA PHE A 46 -0.47 1.21 8.70
C PHE A 46 -0.98 1.77 10.02
N TYR A 47 -0.58 2.99 10.34
CA TYR A 47 -0.97 3.68 11.56
C TYR A 47 -1.49 5.09 11.27
N THR A 48 -2.73 5.34 11.63
CA THR A 48 -3.45 6.60 11.40
C THR A 48 -3.26 7.63 12.52
N GLY A 49 -2.79 7.18 13.69
CA GLY A 49 -2.75 8.01 14.91
C GLY A 49 -4.12 8.35 15.49
N GLN A 50 -5.21 7.81 14.94
CA GLN A 50 -6.58 8.05 15.40
C GLN A 50 -6.95 7.08 16.53
N TRP A 51 -7.82 7.52 17.44
CA TRP A 51 -8.23 6.72 18.60
C TRP A 51 -9.15 5.55 18.19
N GLU A 52 -9.85 5.67 17.06
CA GLU A 52 -10.70 4.64 16.48
C GLU A 52 -9.89 3.43 15.99
N GLN A 53 -8.59 3.61 15.70
CA GLN A 53 -7.71 2.52 15.32
C GLN A 53 -7.29 1.71 16.55
N THR A 54 -8.17 0.78 16.94
CA THR A 54 -7.97 -0.11 18.10
C THR A 54 -7.18 -1.39 17.75
N LYS A 55 -6.98 -1.67 16.46
CA LYS A 55 -6.26 -2.84 15.96
C LYS A 55 -5.13 -2.43 15.02
N THR A 56 -4.06 -3.22 15.05
CA THR A 56 -2.95 -3.08 14.09
C THR A 56 -3.42 -3.39 12.69
N ALA A 57 -3.26 -2.45 11.77
CA ALA A 57 -3.52 -2.67 10.36
C ALA A 57 -2.30 -3.36 9.73
N HIS A 58 -2.32 -4.69 9.71
CA HIS A 58 -1.26 -5.52 9.14
C HIS A 58 -1.62 -5.91 7.72
N LEU A 59 -0.86 -5.41 6.75
CA LEU A 59 -1.09 -5.63 5.33
C LEU A 59 -0.11 -6.65 4.77
N THR A 60 -0.58 -7.54 3.91
CA THR A 60 0.28 -8.36 3.05
C THR A 60 0.24 -7.79 1.65
N ILE A 61 1.42 -7.48 1.11
CA ILE A 61 1.62 -6.93 -0.22
C ILE A 61 2.25 -8.00 -1.07
N ASP A 62 1.64 -8.33 -2.21
CA ASP A 62 2.22 -9.22 -3.21
C ASP A 62 2.30 -8.47 -4.55
N THR A 63 3.52 -8.25 -5.03
CA THR A 63 3.84 -7.46 -6.22
C THR A 63 3.90 -8.30 -7.49
N HIS A 64 3.77 -9.62 -7.38
CA HIS A 64 3.91 -10.57 -8.49
C HIS A 64 2.57 -11.17 -8.92
N SER A 65 1.52 -10.99 -8.12
CA SER A 65 0.16 -11.30 -8.53
C SER A 65 -0.35 -10.19 -9.48
N HIS A 66 -0.51 -10.55 -10.76
CA HIS A 66 -1.13 -9.70 -11.79
C HIS A 66 -2.68 -9.59 -11.83
N PRO A 67 -3.51 -10.08 -10.88
CA PRO A 67 -4.98 -9.98 -11.00
C PRO A 67 -5.54 -8.55 -11.11
N TRP A 68 -4.80 -7.53 -10.69
CA TRP A 68 -5.31 -6.18 -10.53
C TRP A 68 -5.66 -5.47 -11.86
N GLU A 69 -4.95 -5.73 -12.97
CA GLU A 69 -5.27 -5.13 -14.28
C GLU A 69 -6.55 -5.72 -14.86
N GLU A 70 -6.77 -7.01 -14.61
CA GLU A 70 -7.93 -7.75 -15.11
C GLU A 70 -9.24 -7.23 -14.50
N ASP A 71 -9.20 -6.79 -13.24
CA ASP A 71 -10.34 -6.20 -12.54
C ASP A 71 -10.65 -4.78 -13.03
N LEU A 72 -9.64 -3.94 -13.32
CA LEU A 72 -9.84 -2.59 -13.88
C LEU A 72 -10.44 -2.61 -15.30
N CYS A 73 -10.03 -3.59 -16.13
CA CYS A 73 -10.49 -3.70 -17.50
C CYS A 73 -11.94 -4.22 -17.62
N LYS A 74 -12.47 -4.91 -16.61
CA LYS A 74 -13.82 -5.49 -16.64
C LYS A 74 -14.93 -4.55 -16.16
N ASP A 75 -14.60 -3.34 -15.71
CA ASP A 75 -15.47 -2.55 -14.85
C ASP A 75 -15.98 -1.25 -15.48
N THR A 76 -16.45 -1.31 -16.74
CA THR A 76 -17.22 -0.18 -17.31
C THR A 76 -18.73 -0.32 -17.06
N SER A 77 -19.20 -1.45 -16.52
CA SER A 77 -20.64 -1.76 -16.40
C SER A 77 -21.07 -2.40 -15.07
N SER A 78 -20.19 -2.52 -14.07
CA SER A 78 -20.55 -2.96 -12.72
C SER A 78 -20.28 -1.83 -11.70
N PRO A 79 -20.95 -1.79 -10.53
CA PRO A 79 -20.69 -0.76 -9.53
C PRO A 79 -19.25 -0.92 -9.03
N GLY A 80 -18.35 -0.13 -9.64
CA GLY A 80 -16.92 -0.37 -9.56
C GLY A 80 -16.42 -0.52 -8.14
N LYS A 81 -15.60 -1.56 -7.92
CA LYS A 81 -15.00 -1.86 -6.61
C LYS A 81 -14.17 -0.65 -6.17
N LYS A 82 -14.70 0.19 -5.28
CA LYS A 82 -13.98 1.36 -4.75
C LYS A 82 -12.82 0.87 -3.88
N HIS A 83 -11.60 1.00 -4.40
CA HIS A 83 -10.40 0.67 -3.65
C HIS A 83 -10.10 1.73 -2.58
N PRO A 84 -9.70 1.33 -1.36
CA PRO A 84 -9.25 2.26 -0.33
C PRO A 84 -8.11 3.16 -0.83
N PRO A 85 -8.07 4.45 -0.46
CA PRO A 85 -7.00 5.38 -0.86
C PRO A 85 -5.59 4.88 -0.52
N LEU A 86 -5.44 4.14 0.57
CA LEU A 86 -4.17 3.54 0.97
C LEU A 86 -3.67 2.50 -0.05
N GLU A 87 -4.55 1.64 -0.57
CA GLU A 87 -4.16 0.66 -1.59
C GLU A 87 -3.68 1.37 -2.86
N MET A 88 -4.34 2.45 -3.25
CA MET A 88 -3.92 3.26 -4.40
C MET A 88 -2.56 3.91 -4.15
N ALA A 89 -2.30 4.42 -2.95
CA ALA A 89 -1.00 4.98 -2.58
C ALA A 89 0.11 3.91 -2.61
N ILE A 90 -0.13 2.71 -2.08
CA ILE A 90 0.81 1.57 -2.15
C ILE A 90 1.16 1.26 -3.61
N ARG A 91 0.16 1.25 -4.50
CA ARG A 91 0.35 0.96 -5.92
C ARG A 91 1.13 2.03 -6.69
N THR A 92 1.28 3.25 -6.15
CA THR A 92 2.20 4.23 -6.75
C THR A 92 3.66 3.84 -6.60
N LYS A 93 3.99 3.05 -5.56
CA LYS A 93 5.32 2.50 -5.31
C LYS A 93 5.47 1.11 -5.96
N TRP A 94 4.50 0.23 -5.74
CA TRP A 94 4.50 -1.14 -6.26
C TRP A 94 3.35 -1.30 -7.24
N ALA A 95 3.60 -0.90 -8.50
CA ALA A 95 2.61 -0.98 -9.55
C ALA A 95 2.03 -2.39 -9.63
N GLY A 96 0.72 -2.47 -9.45
CA GLY A 96 0.02 -3.73 -9.53
C GLY A 96 0.04 -4.65 -8.34
N ALA A 97 0.54 -4.19 -7.20
CA ALA A 97 0.47 -5.00 -6.00
C ALA A 97 -0.97 -5.31 -5.60
N THR A 98 -1.20 -6.58 -5.23
CA THR A 98 -2.37 -6.97 -4.47
C THR A 98 -2.14 -6.64 -2.99
N VAL A 99 -3.21 -6.23 -2.31
CA VAL A 99 -3.16 -5.81 -0.90
C VAL A 99 -4.19 -6.61 -0.12
N SER A 100 -3.72 -7.42 0.83
CA SER A 100 -4.57 -8.09 1.82
C SER A 100 -4.51 -7.34 3.13
N TRP A 101 -5.67 -6.97 3.67
CA TRP A 101 -5.78 -6.35 4.99
C TRP A 101 -5.75 -7.35 6.16
N ASN A 102 -5.58 -8.64 5.85
CA ASN A 102 -5.45 -9.73 6.82
C ASN A 102 -6.56 -9.74 7.89
N GLY A 103 -7.80 -9.45 7.48
CA GLY A 103 -8.97 -9.39 8.36
C GLY A 103 -9.18 -8.07 9.11
N THR A 104 -8.35 -7.05 8.86
CA THR A 104 -8.61 -5.67 9.32
C THR A 104 -9.53 -4.98 8.31
N GLU A 105 -10.50 -4.21 8.78
CA GLU A 105 -11.32 -3.39 7.88
C GLU A 105 -10.50 -2.19 7.36
N PRO A 106 -10.60 -1.85 6.06
CA PRO A 106 -9.95 -0.66 5.52
C PRO A 106 -10.46 0.61 6.21
N PHE A 107 -9.53 1.48 6.59
CA PHE A 107 -9.87 2.79 7.15
C PHE A 107 -10.24 3.75 6.01
N PHE A 108 -11.43 4.34 6.07
CA PHE A 108 -11.93 5.34 5.13
C PHE A 108 -11.74 6.77 5.66
#